data_AF-A0A2K3PK77-F1
#
_entry.id   AF-A0A2K3PK77-F1
#
_cell.length_a   1.000
_cell.length_b   1.000
_cell.length_c   1.000
_cell.angle_alpha   90.00
_cell.angle_beta   90.00
_cell.angle_gamma   90.00
#
_symmetry.space_group_name_H-M   'P 1'
#
loop_
_entity.id
_entity.type
_entity.pdbx_description
1 polymer ?
#
loop_
_entity_poly.entity_id
_entity_poly.type
_entity_poly.pdbx_seq_one_letter_code
_entity_poly.pdbx_strand_id
1 'polypeptide(L)'
;MKQLLTKSLSVCSLPTTLQQLASHQPKGVAKVVLKKGKTQLFKDGNPMVYSGAVDRIIGRPPPKTGDIVLVSDGTEKPIGWGLYNSVSMFSVRLMQLQDEATSDSACALNMEKLLETRIDSAVELRTRLGLPSVHTNAYRLINSEGDRLSGLIVDVFGDVAVVASSAAWVEKYRSEIEACIRKINYINHINWRPSIDILKEDGVNVSDSKELLSSTCPERTKIMENGIVYTISLKGQKTGFYADQRENRQFISGISDGRKVLDLCCYSGGFSLNAVRGGALNVTGVDSSLPALELAKENVVLNNIDPGRISFLKEDATEFMKGALLRNESWDIVIIDPPKLAPSKKVFFYHAKAVVYLKSIYFLKSFT
;
A
#
# COMPACT_ATOMS: atom_id res chain seq x y z
N MET A 1 30.43 -62.29 24.16
CA MET A 1 30.13 -61.00 23.53
C MET A 1 28.81 -61.09 22.76
N LYS A 2 27.70 -60.65 23.36
CA LYS A 2 26.43 -60.42 22.65
C LYS A 2 26.24 -58.90 22.63
N GLN A 3 26.43 -58.29 21.47
CA GLN A 3 26.23 -56.85 21.29
C GLN A 3 24.73 -56.62 21.01
N LEU A 4 24.06 -55.99 21.96
CA LEU A 4 22.68 -55.50 21.84
C LEU A 4 22.64 -54.37 20.80
N LEU A 5 21.93 -54.60 19.71
CA LEU A 5 21.49 -53.56 18.77
C LEU A 5 20.36 -52.76 19.43
N THR A 6 20.70 -51.65 20.08
CA THR A 6 19.73 -50.60 20.42
C THR A 6 19.29 -49.91 19.13
N LYS A 7 18.13 -50.31 18.59
CA LYS A 7 17.36 -49.49 17.64
C LYS A 7 17.02 -48.18 18.34
N SER A 8 17.56 -47.06 17.86
CA SER A 8 17.08 -45.74 18.24
C SER A 8 15.63 -45.62 17.75
N LEU A 9 14.69 -45.65 18.69
CA LEU A 9 13.32 -45.21 18.45
C LEU A 9 13.41 -43.73 18.03
N SER A 10 13.07 -43.43 16.78
CA SER A 10 12.84 -42.06 16.36
C SER A 10 11.70 -41.52 17.22
N VAL A 11 12.00 -40.47 17.99
CA VAL A 11 10.99 -39.74 18.74
C VAL A 11 10.03 -39.17 17.70
N CYS A 12 8.85 -39.77 17.59
CA CYS A 12 7.78 -39.25 16.75
C CYS A 12 7.35 -37.91 17.36
N SER A 13 7.84 -36.81 16.80
CA SER A 13 7.47 -35.47 17.24
C SER A 13 5.96 -35.31 17.10
N LEU A 14 5.29 -34.81 18.15
CA LEU A 14 3.86 -34.53 18.11
C LEU A 14 3.52 -33.64 16.89
N PRO A 15 2.42 -33.94 16.18
CA PRO A 15 2.04 -33.17 15.01
C PRO A 15 1.69 -31.72 15.41
N THR A 16 2.12 -30.75 14.59
CA THR A 16 1.82 -29.33 14.83
C THR A 16 0.33 -29.04 14.61
N THR A 17 -0.16 -27.90 15.12
CA THR A 17 -1.56 -27.48 14.93
C THR A 17 -1.96 -27.46 13.46
N LEU A 18 -1.11 -26.93 12.56
CA LEU A 18 -1.44 -26.92 11.13
C LEU A 18 -1.41 -28.33 10.52
N GLN A 19 -0.56 -29.24 10.99
CA GLN A 19 -0.58 -30.63 10.54
C GLN A 19 -1.88 -31.32 10.96
N GLN A 20 -2.32 -31.10 12.20
CA GLN A 20 -3.58 -31.63 12.70
C GLN A 20 -4.78 -31.05 11.93
N LEU A 21 -4.84 -29.74 11.73
CA LEU A 21 -5.95 -29.12 11.01
C LEU A 21 -5.98 -29.51 9.53
N ALA A 22 -4.82 -29.60 8.89
CA ALA A 22 -4.73 -30.04 7.49
C ALA A 22 -5.16 -31.49 7.28
N SER A 23 -4.99 -32.38 8.28
CA SER A 23 -5.45 -33.78 8.16
C SER A 23 -6.96 -33.94 8.25
N HIS A 24 -7.68 -32.95 8.80
CA HIS A 24 -9.15 -32.94 8.86
C HIS A 24 -9.79 -32.35 7.60
N GLN A 25 -9.00 -31.79 6.67
CA GLN A 25 -9.51 -31.27 5.41
C GLN A 25 -9.83 -32.41 4.44
N PRO A 26 -11.07 -32.53 3.90
CA PRO A 26 -11.50 -33.68 3.10
C PRO A 26 -10.64 -33.98 1.87
N LYS A 27 -10.02 -32.95 1.28
CA LYS A 27 -9.15 -33.07 0.09
C LYS A 27 -7.66 -33.12 0.43
N GLY A 28 -7.30 -33.05 1.71
CA GLY A 28 -5.96 -32.74 2.17
C GLY A 28 -5.51 -31.32 1.79
N VAL A 29 -4.36 -30.90 2.29
CA VAL A 29 -3.75 -29.60 1.97
C VAL A 29 -2.37 -29.84 1.38
N ALA A 30 -2.13 -29.32 0.18
CA ALA A 30 -0.82 -29.43 -0.45
C ALA A 30 0.25 -28.66 0.33
N LYS A 31 1.50 -29.08 0.22
CA LYS A 31 2.65 -28.46 0.89
C LYS A 31 3.61 -27.87 -0.12
N VAL A 32 4.04 -26.65 0.12
CA VAL A 32 5.17 -26.01 -0.55
C VAL A 32 6.37 -26.13 0.39
N VAL A 33 7.35 -26.92 0.00
CA VAL A 33 8.56 -27.18 0.78
C VAL A 33 9.64 -26.20 0.36
N LEU A 34 10.20 -25.49 1.34
CA LEU A 34 11.25 -24.51 1.15
C LEU A 34 12.63 -25.15 1.03
N LYS A 35 13.51 -24.53 0.24
CA LYS A 35 14.93 -24.90 0.17
C LYS A 35 15.60 -24.78 1.54
N LYS A 36 16.55 -25.67 1.82
CA LYS A 36 17.36 -25.63 3.04
C LYS A 36 18.01 -24.25 3.21
N GLY A 37 17.90 -23.68 4.41
CA GLY A 37 18.45 -22.36 4.75
C GLY A 37 17.61 -21.16 4.28
N LYS A 38 16.46 -21.35 3.60
CA LYS A 38 15.56 -20.25 3.19
C LYS A 38 14.39 -20.00 4.14
N THR A 39 14.20 -20.87 5.13
CA THR A 39 13.07 -20.85 6.06
C THR A 39 13.04 -19.62 6.97
N GLN A 40 14.20 -19.19 7.49
CA GLN A 40 14.25 -18.18 8.54
C GLN A 40 13.63 -16.84 8.11
N LEU A 41 13.88 -16.41 6.87
CA LEU A 41 13.32 -15.19 6.29
C LEU A 41 11.79 -15.09 6.44
N PHE A 42 11.08 -16.22 6.28
CA PHE A 42 9.62 -16.26 6.35
C PHE A 42 9.11 -16.40 7.78
N LYS A 43 9.87 -17.06 8.66
CA LYS A 43 9.60 -17.07 10.11
C LYS A 43 9.77 -15.68 10.73
N ASP A 44 10.71 -14.90 10.22
CA ASP A 44 10.93 -13.51 10.63
C ASP A 44 9.86 -12.55 10.09
N GLY A 45 8.84 -13.07 9.39
CA GLY A 45 7.63 -12.33 9.04
C GLY A 45 7.55 -11.86 7.60
N ASN A 46 8.51 -12.18 6.72
CA ASN A 46 8.34 -11.90 5.30
C ASN A 46 7.18 -12.74 4.73
N PRO A 47 6.10 -12.13 4.23
CA PRO A 47 4.93 -12.89 3.82
C PRO A 47 5.02 -13.41 2.38
N MET A 48 6.06 -13.07 1.62
CA MET A 48 6.14 -13.35 0.19
C MET A 48 7.15 -14.46 -0.12
N VAL A 49 6.68 -15.70 -0.18
CA VAL A 49 7.50 -16.84 -0.60
C VAL A 49 7.72 -16.76 -2.11
N TYR A 50 8.92 -16.34 -2.50
CA TYR A 50 9.30 -16.25 -3.90
C TYR A 50 9.65 -17.64 -4.48
N SER A 51 9.43 -17.83 -5.78
CA SER A 51 9.63 -19.09 -6.49
C SER A 51 11.03 -19.68 -6.30
N GLY A 52 12.05 -18.84 -6.28
CA GLY A 52 13.44 -19.23 -6.02
C GLY A 52 13.69 -19.86 -4.63
N ALA A 53 12.80 -19.67 -3.66
CA ALA A 53 12.87 -20.27 -2.33
C ALA A 53 12.19 -21.66 -2.25
N VAL A 54 11.40 -22.05 -3.25
CA VAL A 54 10.67 -23.32 -3.27
C VAL A 54 11.59 -24.44 -3.76
N ASP A 55 11.64 -25.54 -3.02
CA ASP A 55 12.36 -26.78 -3.38
C ASP A 55 11.45 -27.73 -4.15
N ARG A 56 10.29 -28.06 -3.57
CA ARG A 56 9.31 -28.98 -4.16
C ARG A 56 7.91 -28.70 -3.65
N ILE A 57 6.92 -29.22 -4.38
CA ILE A 57 5.50 -29.16 -4.02
C ILE A 57 4.98 -30.57 -3.82
N ILE A 58 4.30 -30.82 -2.69
CA ILE A 58 3.74 -32.11 -2.32
C ILE A 58 2.22 -32.00 -2.31
N GLY A 59 1.55 -32.73 -3.18
CA GLY A 59 0.09 -32.77 -3.29
C GLY A 59 -0.32 -33.40 -4.62
N ARG A 60 -1.35 -34.24 -4.62
CA ARG A 60 -1.91 -34.85 -5.83
C ARG A 60 -3.44 -34.70 -5.81
N PRO A 61 -4.03 -33.94 -6.75
CA PRO A 61 -3.37 -33.16 -7.81
C PRO A 61 -2.51 -32.01 -7.24
N PRO A 62 -1.55 -31.47 -8.03
CA PRO A 62 -0.83 -30.26 -7.64
C PRO A 62 -1.77 -29.08 -7.36
N PRO A 63 -1.42 -28.18 -6.42
CA PRO A 63 -2.24 -27.01 -6.13
C PRO A 63 -2.31 -26.08 -7.33
N LYS A 64 -3.44 -25.37 -7.45
CA LYS A 64 -3.70 -24.35 -8.46
C LYS A 64 -3.64 -22.96 -7.84
N THR A 65 -3.52 -21.92 -8.67
CA THR A 65 -3.56 -20.53 -8.19
C THR A 65 -4.82 -20.27 -7.35
N GLY A 66 -4.60 -19.70 -6.17
CA GLY A 66 -5.64 -19.43 -5.18
C GLY A 66 -5.90 -20.56 -4.18
N ASP A 67 -5.30 -21.74 -4.35
CA ASP A 67 -5.44 -22.84 -3.39
C ASP A 67 -4.71 -22.54 -2.08
N ILE A 68 -5.29 -22.98 -0.96
CA ILE A 68 -4.64 -22.97 0.35
C ILE A 68 -3.56 -24.05 0.36
N VAL A 69 -2.35 -23.67 0.76
CA VAL A 69 -1.21 -24.57 0.91
C VAL A 69 -0.52 -24.35 2.25
N LEU A 70 0.08 -25.41 2.78
CA LEU A 70 1.04 -25.30 3.87
C LEU A 70 2.39 -24.89 3.32
N VAL A 71 3.09 -23.99 3.99
CA VAL A 71 4.50 -23.70 3.73
C VAL A 71 5.31 -24.43 4.78
N SER A 72 6.25 -25.27 4.35
CA SER A 72 7.03 -26.14 5.23
C SER A 72 8.53 -25.92 5.04
N ASP A 73 9.30 -26.16 6.09
CA ASP A 73 10.76 -26.20 5.99
C ASP A 73 11.24 -27.46 5.23
N GLY A 74 12.55 -27.56 4.99
CA GLY A 74 13.13 -28.69 4.26
C GLY A 74 12.89 -30.08 4.88
N THR A 75 12.46 -30.14 6.15
CA THR A 75 12.07 -31.38 6.86
C THR A 75 10.56 -31.65 6.80
N GLU A 76 9.82 -30.87 6.01
CA GLU A 76 8.36 -30.95 5.83
C GLU A 76 7.54 -30.57 7.08
N LYS A 77 8.18 -29.90 8.05
CA LYS A 77 7.48 -29.30 9.19
C LYS A 77 6.85 -27.96 8.75
N PRO A 78 5.53 -27.76 8.94
CA PRO A 78 4.90 -26.49 8.60
C PRO A 78 5.44 -25.33 9.41
N ILE A 79 5.66 -24.21 8.72
CA ILE A 79 6.00 -22.92 9.32
C ILE A 79 4.85 -21.93 9.23
N GLY A 80 3.83 -22.24 8.43
CA GLY A 80 2.67 -21.42 8.18
C GLY A 80 1.82 -21.97 7.04
N TRP A 81 0.78 -21.24 6.68
CA TRP A 81 -0.05 -21.52 5.51
C TRP A 81 -0.27 -20.24 4.71
N GLY A 82 -0.63 -20.39 3.44
CA GLY A 82 -0.83 -19.28 2.55
C GLY A 82 -1.58 -19.67 1.28
N LEU A 83 -1.70 -18.72 0.37
CA LEU A 83 -2.33 -18.94 -0.93
C LEU A 83 -1.28 -19.10 -2.02
N TYR A 84 -1.39 -20.20 -2.74
CA TYR A 84 -0.49 -20.57 -3.80
C TYR A 84 -0.78 -19.80 -5.09
N ASN A 85 0.26 -19.47 -5.84
CA ASN A 85 0.16 -18.97 -7.21
C ASN A 85 1.21 -19.67 -8.07
N SER A 86 0.78 -20.35 -9.14
CA SER A 86 1.68 -21.09 -10.02
C SER A 86 2.41 -20.23 -11.05
N VAL A 87 1.97 -18.99 -11.25
CA VAL A 87 2.46 -18.06 -12.28
C VAL A 87 3.34 -16.97 -11.68
N SER A 88 2.93 -16.43 -10.52
CA SER A 88 3.61 -15.32 -9.87
C SER A 88 5.04 -15.67 -9.42
N MET A 89 5.92 -14.68 -9.45
CA MET A 89 7.21 -14.77 -8.74
C MET A 89 7.02 -15.01 -7.24
N PHE A 90 5.90 -14.56 -6.66
CA PHE A 90 5.52 -14.83 -5.29
C PHE A 90 4.62 -16.07 -5.24
N SER A 91 5.26 -17.25 -5.29
CA SER A 91 4.59 -18.55 -5.37
C SER A 91 3.66 -18.84 -4.19
N VAL A 92 3.94 -18.32 -2.99
CA VAL A 92 2.98 -18.34 -1.88
C VAL A 92 2.97 -16.99 -1.19
N ARG A 93 1.78 -16.41 -1.01
CA ARG A 93 1.57 -15.31 -0.07
C ARG A 93 1.12 -15.91 1.25
N LEU A 94 1.99 -15.85 2.25
CA LEU A 94 1.74 -16.38 3.59
C LEU A 94 0.60 -15.62 4.25
N MET A 95 -0.36 -16.40 4.73
CA MET A 95 -1.53 -15.91 5.41
C MET A 95 -1.38 -16.06 6.91
N GLN A 96 -0.79 -17.10 7.47
CA GLN A 96 -0.59 -17.17 8.92
C GLN A 96 0.62 -18.05 9.23
N LEU A 97 1.39 -17.69 10.24
CA LEU A 97 2.48 -18.54 10.72
C LEU A 97 1.95 -19.65 11.63
N GLN A 98 2.74 -20.72 11.77
CA GLN A 98 2.41 -21.86 12.63
C GLN A 98 2.21 -21.44 14.09
N ASP A 99 3.05 -20.54 14.62
CA ASP A 99 2.98 -20.12 16.03
C ASP A 99 1.71 -19.29 16.30
N GLU A 100 1.27 -18.52 15.30
CA GLU A 100 0.03 -17.76 15.36
C GLU A 100 -1.20 -18.67 15.25
N ALA A 101 -1.16 -19.65 14.34
CA ALA A 101 -2.20 -20.67 14.23
C ALA A 101 -2.32 -21.53 15.50
N THR A 102 -1.25 -21.61 16.29
CA THR A 102 -1.25 -22.29 17.60
C THR A 102 -1.94 -21.44 18.66
N SER A 103 -1.78 -20.11 18.59
CA SER A 103 -2.39 -19.16 19.52
C SER A 103 -3.84 -18.87 19.19
N ASP A 104 -4.17 -18.78 17.90
CA ASP A 104 -5.52 -18.61 17.35
C ASP A 104 -5.75 -19.60 16.20
N SER A 105 -6.39 -20.71 16.54
CA SER A 105 -6.72 -21.78 15.60
C SER A 105 -7.98 -21.49 14.78
N ALA A 106 -8.79 -20.48 15.13
CA ALA A 106 -10.03 -20.18 14.42
C ALA A 106 -9.74 -19.64 13.00
N CYS A 107 -8.64 -18.92 12.84
CA CYS A 107 -8.17 -18.40 11.55
C CYS A 107 -7.38 -19.44 10.73
N ALA A 108 -6.92 -20.53 11.34
CA ALA A 108 -6.03 -21.46 10.70
C ALA A 108 -6.71 -22.20 9.53
N LEU A 109 -6.16 -22.01 8.32
CA LEU A 109 -6.72 -22.53 7.06
C LEU A 109 -8.14 -22.02 6.76
N ASN A 110 -8.57 -20.91 7.36
CA ASN A 110 -9.89 -20.32 7.18
C ASN A 110 -9.75 -18.86 6.70
N MET A 111 -9.88 -18.65 5.40
CA MET A 111 -9.72 -17.32 4.79
C MET A 111 -10.81 -16.34 5.21
N GLU A 112 -12.07 -16.76 5.33
CA GLU A 112 -13.17 -15.87 5.73
C GLU A 112 -12.94 -15.30 7.13
N LYS A 113 -12.63 -16.18 8.09
CA LYS A 113 -12.37 -15.75 9.47
C LYS A 113 -11.08 -14.93 9.60
N LEU A 114 -10.04 -15.29 8.84
CA LEU A 114 -8.81 -14.53 8.79
C LEU A 114 -9.03 -13.11 8.25
N LEU A 115 -9.83 -12.96 7.18
CA LEU A 115 -10.14 -11.66 6.59
C LEU A 115 -10.90 -10.77 7.56
N GLU A 116 -11.95 -11.30 8.20
CA GLU A 116 -12.67 -10.58 9.25
C GLU A 116 -11.71 -10.10 10.35
N THR A 117 -10.94 -11.02 10.93
CA THR A 117 -10.03 -10.73 12.05
C THR A 117 -8.96 -9.68 11.67
N ARG A 118 -8.41 -9.74 10.46
CA ARG A 118 -7.36 -8.81 10.02
C ARG A 118 -7.88 -7.46 9.61
N ILE A 119 -9.05 -7.41 8.97
CA ILE A 119 -9.69 -6.15 8.62
C ILE A 119 -10.11 -5.44 9.90
N ASP A 120 -10.67 -6.16 10.88
CA ASP A 120 -11.00 -5.59 12.20
C ASP A 120 -9.74 -5.08 12.92
N SER A 121 -8.65 -5.87 12.93
CA SER A 121 -7.37 -5.44 13.49
C SER A 121 -6.82 -4.18 12.81
N ALA A 122 -6.99 -4.06 11.49
CA ALA A 122 -6.58 -2.89 10.72
C ALA A 122 -7.45 -1.67 11.04
N VAL A 123 -8.76 -1.83 11.19
CA VAL A 123 -9.69 -0.78 11.66
C VAL A 123 -9.26 -0.30 13.04
N GLU A 124 -9.09 -1.22 14.00
CA GLU A 124 -8.68 -0.88 15.36
C GLU A 124 -7.35 -0.13 15.41
N LEU A 125 -6.37 -0.55 14.60
CA LEU A 125 -5.09 0.15 14.49
C LEU A 125 -5.30 1.60 14.06
N ARG A 126 -6.13 1.85 13.05
CA ARG A 126 -6.41 3.22 12.57
C ARG A 126 -7.20 4.02 13.60
N THR A 127 -8.14 3.39 14.30
CA THR A 127 -8.86 4.03 15.41
C THR A 127 -7.91 4.46 16.53
N ARG A 128 -6.93 3.63 16.90
CA ARG A 128 -5.88 4.00 17.88
C ARG A 128 -4.98 5.14 17.40
N LEU A 129 -4.82 5.30 16.09
CA LEU A 129 -4.15 6.44 15.48
C LEU A 129 -5.05 7.69 15.36
N GLY A 130 -6.29 7.63 15.87
CA GLY A 130 -7.25 8.73 15.81
C GLY A 130 -7.92 8.91 14.44
N LEU A 131 -8.11 7.83 13.68
CA LEU A 131 -8.68 7.86 12.33
C LEU A 131 -9.95 6.97 12.21
N PRO A 132 -11.01 7.44 11.53
CA PRO A 132 -11.22 8.85 11.14
C PRO A 132 -11.43 9.75 12.38
N SER A 133 -11.27 11.06 12.21
CA SER A 133 -11.59 12.07 13.21
C SER A 133 -12.43 13.20 12.60
N VAL A 134 -12.86 14.13 13.47
CA VAL A 134 -13.52 15.37 13.06
C VAL A 134 -12.66 16.28 12.18
N HIS A 135 -11.36 15.99 12.02
CA HIS A 135 -10.44 16.78 11.18
C HIS A 135 -9.83 15.97 10.05
N THR A 136 -9.97 14.64 10.04
CA THR A 136 -9.39 13.77 9.01
C THR A 136 -10.29 12.57 8.73
N ASN A 137 -10.80 12.50 7.50
CA ASN A 137 -11.57 11.35 6.98
C ASN A 137 -10.94 10.74 5.71
N ALA A 138 -9.69 11.12 5.41
CA ALA A 138 -8.88 10.54 4.34
C ALA A 138 -7.68 9.78 4.93
N TYR A 139 -7.62 8.48 4.75
CA TYR A 139 -6.54 7.66 5.30
C TYR A 139 -6.47 6.27 4.67
N ARG A 140 -5.34 5.58 4.87
CA ARG A 140 -5.19 4.18 4.51
C ARG A 140 -5.72 3.26 5.60
N LEU A 141 -6.75 2.49 5.27
CA LEU A 141 -7.31 1.46 6.15
C LEU A 141 -6.49 0.16 6.09
N ILE A 142 -6.10 -0.31 4.91
CA ILE A 142 -5.30 -1.53 4.74
C ILE A 142 -4.07 -1.23 3.89
N ASN A 143 -2.89 -1.61 4.38
CA ASN A 143 -1.59 -1.36 3.78
C ASN A 143 -0.86 -2.67 3.42
N SER A 144 -1.51 -3.53 2.64
CA SER A 144 -0.91 -4.73 2.05
C SER A 144 -0.23 -5.60 3.10
N GLU A 145 1.06 -5.94 2.90
CA GLU A 145 1.87 -6.74 3.82
C GLU A 145 1.98 -6.12 5.22
N GLY A 146 1.90 -4.79 5.33
CA GLY A 146 1.93 -4.09 6.62
C GLY A 146 0.74 -4.42 7.52
N ASP A 147 -0.39 -4.77 6.92
CA ASP A 147 -1.58 -5.29 7.61
C ASP A 147 -1.78 -6.79 7.35
N ARG A 148 -0.72 -7.45 6.88
CA ARG A 148 -0.67 -8.90 6.67
C ARG A 148 -1.69 -9.39 5.64
N LEU A 149 -2.10 -8.54 4.70
CA LEU A 149 -2.99 -8.86 3.60
C LEU A 149 -2.28 -8.51 2.28
N SER A 150 -1.17 -9.21 2.02
CA SER A 150 -0.27 -8.96 0.89
C SER A 150 -1.01 -8.86 -0.45
N GLY A 151 -0.94 -7.69 -1.09
CA GLY A 151 -1.61 -7.39 -2.35
C GLY A 151 -2.97 -6.70 -2.22
N LEU A 152 -3.48 -6.48 -1.00
CA LEU A 152 -4.71 -5.73 -0.73
C LEU A 152 -4.38 -4.37 -0.12
N ILE A 153 -4.78 -3.30 -0.79
CA ILE A 153 -4.74 -1.94 -0.26
C ILE A 153 -6.16 -1.40 -0.20
N VAL A 154 -6.51 -0.72 0.89
CA VAL A 154 -7.79 -0.03 1.02
C VAL A 154 -7.52 1.37 1.55
N ASP A 155 -7.82 2.38 0.73
CA ASP A 155 -7.82 3.78 1.13
C ASP A 155 -9.26 4.24 1.35
N VAL A 156 -9.52 4.96 2.44
CA VAL A 156 -10.83 5.52 2.78
C VAL A 156 -10.80 7.02 2.51
N PHE A 157 -11.78 7.51 1.77
CA PHE A 157 -11.95 8.90 1.35
C PHE A 157 -13.39 9.35 1.64
N GLY A 158 -13.60 9.93 2.82
CA GLY A 158 -14.94 10.23 3.29
C GLY A 158 -15.71 8.94 3.55
N ASP A 159 -16.77 8.72 2.78
CA ASP A 159 -17.61 7.51 2.83
C ASP A 159 -17.31 6.50 1.72
N VAL A 160 -16.23 6.70 0.97
CA VAL A 160 -15.81 5.82 -0.12
C VAL A 160 -14.57 5.02 0.27
N ALA A 161 -14.62 3.70 0.17
CA ALA A 161 -13.46 2.82 0.21
C ALA A 161 -12.95 2.56 -1.21
N VAL A 162 -11.72 2.97 -1.51
CA VAL A 162 -11.03 2.62 -2.75
C VAL A 162 -10.15 1.42 -2.49
N VAL A 163 -10.52 0.27 -3.07
CA VAL A 163 -9.80 -0.99 -2.91
C VAL A 163 -8.89 -1.19 -4.10
N ALA A 164 -7.58 -1.26 -3.85
CA ALA A 164 -6.60 -1.62 -4.87
C ALA A 164 -6.15 -3.08 -4.67
N SER A 165 -6.34 -3.87 -5.70
CA SER A 165 -5.98 -5.29 -5.74
C SER A 165 -4.77 -5.49 -6.65
N SER A 166 -3.77 -6.21 -6.15
CA SER A 166 -2.53 -6.51 -6.88
C SER A 166 -2.08 -7.97 -6.73
N ALA A 167 -2.94 -8.84 -6.22
CA ALA A 167 -2.66 -10.27 -6.08
C ALA A 167 -3.87 -11.12 -6.45
N ALA A 168 -3.62 -12.28 -7.07
CA ALA A 168 -4.69 -13.16 -7.57
C ALA A 168 -5.69 -13.59 -6.49
N TRP A 169 -5.23 -13.78 -5.25
CA TRP A 169 -6.12 -14.14 -4.17
C TRP A 169 -7.09 -13.02 -3.76
N VAL A 170 -6.69 -11.77 -3.91
CA VAL A 170 -7.53 -10.61 -3.57
C VAL A 170 -8.73 -10.57 -4.52
N GLU A 171 -8.51 -10.86 -5.79
CA GLU A 171 -9.59 -11.03 -6.77
C GLU A 171 -10.46 -12.26 -6.45
N LYS A 172 -9.85 -13.38 -6.02
CA LYS A 172 -10.59 -14.59 -5.63
C LYS A 172 -11.56 -14.36 -4.45
N TYR A 173 -11.12 -13.62 -3.44
CA TYR A 173 -11.90 -13.35 -2.22
C TYR A 173 -12.55 -11.95 -2.21
N ARG A 174 -12.81 -11.40 -3.40
CA ARG A 174 -13.36 -10.04 -3.56
C ARG A 174 -14.66 -9.86 -2.79
N SER A 175 -15.60 -10.80 -2.92
CA SER A 175 -16.93 -10.71 -2.29
C SER A 175 -16.84 -10.66 -0.76
N GLU A 176 -15.96 -11.46 -0.17
CA GLU A 176 -15.72 -11.56 1.26
C GLU A 176 -15.03 -10.29 1.78
N ILE A 177 -14.06 -9.76 1.03
CA ILE A 177 -13.39 -8.49 1.34
C ILE A 177 -14.41 -7.34 1.31
N GLU A 178 -15.22 -7.25 0.24
CA GLU A 178 -16.26 -6.23 0.14
C GLU A 178 -17.28 -6.35 1.28
N ALA A 179 -17.68 -7.58 1.65
CA ALA A 179 -18.58 -7.80 2.78
C ALA A 179 -17.99 -7.32 4.11
N CYS A 180 -16.70 -7.56 4.36
CA CYS A 180 -16.02 -7.05 5.56
C CYS A 180 -15.96 -5.52 5.56
N ILE A 181 -15.61 -4.90 4.43
CA ILE A 181 -15.54 -3.44 4.30
C ILE A 181 -16.93 -2.80 4.51
N ARG A 182 -18.00 -3.41 4.00
CA ARG A 182 -19.39 -2.92 4.18
C ARG A 182 -19.87 -2.95 5.65
N LYS A 183 -19.22 -3.72 6.54
CA LYS A 183 -19.54 -3.69 7.98
C LYS A 183 -19.09 -2.39 8.65
N ILE A 184 -18.20 -1.62 8.02
CA ILE A 184 -17.68 -0.36 8.55
C ILE A 184 -18.72 0.73 8.32
N ASN A 185 -19.31 1.23 9.40
CA ASN A 185 -20.54 2.03 9.40
C ASN A 185 -20.51 3.35 8.60
N TYR A 186 -19.35 3.98 8.41
CA TYR A 186 -19.22 5.22 7.63
C TYR A 186 -18.90 4.97 6.15
N ILE A 187 -18.75 3.73 5.70
CA ILE A 187 -18.43 3.40 4.31
C ILE A 187 -19.73 3.07 3.56
N ASN A 188 -20.12 3.95 2.65
CA ASN A 188 -21.31 3.80 1.82
C ASN A 188 -20.99 3.23 0.43
N HIS A 189 -19.77 3.47 -0.05
CA HIS A 189 -19.35 3.16 -1.41
C HIS A 189 -18.05 2.37 -1.42
N ILE A 190 -17.95 1.39 -2.33
CA ILE A 190 -16.72 0.63 -2.58
C ILE A 190 -16.34 0.77 -4.05
N ASN A 191 -15.17 1.33 -4.30
CA ASN A 191 -14.58 1.46 -5.63
C ASN A 191 -13.42 0.48 -5.78
N TRP A 192 -13.63 -0.60 -6.53
CA TRP A 192 -12.61 -1.61 -6.78
C TRP A 192 -11.72 -1.25 -7.97
N ARG A 193 -10.42 -1.06 -7.74
CA ARG A 193 -9.42 -0.64 -8.73
C ARG A 193 -8.32 -1.69 -8.86
N PRO A 194 -8.49 -2.68 -9.75
CA PRO A 194 -7.48 -3.72 -9.95
C PRO A 194 -6.22 -3.11 -10.59
N SER A 195 -5.05 -3.50 -10.09
CA SER A 195 -3.75 -3.12 -10.65
C SER A 195 -3.44 -4.03 -11.83
N ILE A 196 -4.05 -3.74 -12.98
CA ILE A 196 -4.07 -4.61 -14.17
C ILE A 196 -2.68 -5.15 -14.53
N ASP A 197 -1.66 -4.29 -14.58
CA ASP A 197 -0.32 -4.72 -15.00
C ASP A 197 0.36 -5.63 -13.98
N ILE A 198 0.13 -5.42 -12.68
CA ILE A 198 0.65 -6.31 -11.62
C ILE A 198 -0.13 -7.64 -11.61
N LEU A 199 -1.44 -7.59 -11.81
CA LEU A 199 -2.29 -8.78 -11.81
C LEU A 199 -1.99 -9.71 -13.00
N LYS A 200 -1.55 -9.16 -14.14
CA LYS A 200 -1.03 -9.97 -15.26
C LYS A 200 0.17 -10.81 -14.85
N GLU A 201 1.09 -10.26 -14.05
CA GLU A 201 2.24 -11.01 -13.51
C GLU A 201 1.80 -12.12 -12.54
N ASP A 202 0.66 -11.93 -11.88
CA ASP A 202 0.01 -12.93 -11.03
C ASP A 202 -0.88 -13.92 -11.82
N GLY A 203 -0.91 -13.84 -13.16
CA GLY A 203 -1.67 -14.71 -14.05
C GLY A 203 -3.16 -14.39 -14.14
N VAL A 204 -3.58 -13.20 -13.71
CA VAL A 204 -4.98 -12.76 -13.74
C VAL A 204 -5.18 -11.75 -14.88
N ASN A 205 -6.02 -12.12 -15.84
CA ASN A 205 -6.43 -11.22 -16.93
C ASN A 205 -7.69 -10.46 -16.54
N VAL A 206 -7.51 -9.20 -16.19
CA VAL A 206 -8.59 -8.28 -15.78
C VAL A 206 -9.04 -7.40 -16.97
N SER A 207 -8.56 -7.71 -18.18
CA SER A 207 -8.78 -6.94 -19.42
C SER A 207 -10.25 -6.75 -19.80
N ASP A 208 -11.13 -7.62 -19.30
CA ASP A 208 -12.57 -7.58 -19.61
C ASP A 208 -13.39 -6.79 -18.57
N SER A 209 -12.78 -6.33 -17.47
CA SER A 209 -13.51 -5.61 -16.40
C SER A 209 -13.51 -4.09 -16.57
N LYS A 210 -13.45 -3.58 -17.80
CA LYS A 210 -13.65 -2.13 -18.09
C LYS A 210 -15.04 -1.63 -17.65
N GLU A 211 -15.97 -2.54 -17.35
CA GLU A 211 -17.35 -2.24 -16.95
C GLU A 211 -17.64 -2.20 -15.44
N LEU A 212 -16.64 -2.37 -14.55
CA LEU A 212 -16.90 -2.51 -13.10
C LEU A 212 -16.47 -1.30 -12.25
N LEU A 213 -16.53 -0.08 -12.81
CA LEU A 213 -16.87 1.05 -11.94
C LEU A 213 -18.30 0.74 -11.45
N SER A 214 -18.49 0.41 -10.17
CA SER A 214 -19.84 0.32 -9.64
C SER A 214 -20.53 1.62 -10.01
N SER A 215 -21.63 1.55 -10.78
CA SER A 215 -22.36 2.70 -11.31
C SER A 215 -22.88 3.67 -10.23
N THR A 216 -22.65 3.33 -8.96
CA THR A 216 -23.04 4.04 -7.75
C THR A 216 -21.91 4.84 -7.09
N CYS A 217 -20.65 4.73 -7.52
CA CYS A 217 -19.56 5.51 -6.92
C CYS A 217 -19.49 6.92 -7.53
N PRO A 218 -19.41 7.99 -6.72
CA PRO A 218 -19.28 9.35 -7.23
C PRO A 218 -17.93 9.54 -7.93
N GLU A 219 -17.90 10.29 -9.04
CA GLU A 219 -16.64 10.54 -9.77
C GLU A 219 -15.67 11.43 -8.99
N ARG A 220 -16.24 12.36 -8.22
CA ARG A 220 -15.53 13.28 -7.32
C ARG A 220 -16.13 13.19 -5.94
N THR A 221 -15.29 13.27 -4.92
CA THR A 221 -15.74 13.36 -3.53
C THR A 221 -14.96 14.43 -2.79
N LYS A 222 -15.55 14.97 -1.72
CA LYS A 222 -14.89 15.89 -0.80
C LYS A 222 -14.40 15.10 0.39
N ILE A 223 -13.14 15.28 0.71
CA ILE A 223 -12.49 14.71 1.88
C ILE A 223 -11.93 15.82 2.74
N MET A 224 -11.58 15.48 3.97
CA MET A 224 -10.90 16.35 4.90
C MET A 224 -9.65 15.66 5.43
N GLU A 225 -8.55 16.41 5.49
CA GLU A 225 -7.31 16.00 6.12
C GLU A 225 -6.71 17.19 6.86
N ASN A 226 -6.40 17.01 8.14
CA ASN A 226 -5.84 18.06 9.01
C ASN A 226 -6.69 19.35 9.03
N GLY A 227 -8.01 19.20 8.92
CA GLY A 227 -8.96 20.32 8.87
C GLY A 227 -8.97 21.10 7.56
N ILE A 228 -8.27 20.62 6.52
CA ILE A 228 -8.31 21.16 5.15
C ILE A 228 -9.20 20.26 4.31
N VAL A 229 -10.13 20.86 3.57
CA VAL A 229 -11.05 20.13 2.70
C VAL A 229 -10.46 20.04 1.30
N TYR A 230 -10.45 18.86 0.72
CA TYR A 230 -9.98 18.62 -0.64
C TYR A 230 -11.13 18.04 -1.46
N THR A 231 -11.27 18.50 -2.69
CA THR A 231 -12.01 17.72 -3.67
C THR A 231 -11.03 16.81 -4.40
N ILE A 232 -11.36 15.52 -4.49
CA ILE A 232 -10.53 14.52 -5.16
C ILE A 232 -11.30 13.89 -6.32
N SER A 233 -10.56 13.37 -7.30
CA SER A 233 -11.12 12.59 -8.40
C SER A 233 -10.78 11.12 -8.20
N LEU A 234 -11.81 10.27 -8.12
CA LEU A 234 -11.61 8.82 -7.98
C LEU A 234 -11.13 8.16 -9.27
N LYS A 235 -11.15 8.87 -10.40
CA LYS A 235 -10.57 8.45 -11.69
C LYS A 235 -9.08 8.80 -11.84
N GLY A 236 -8.50 9.55 -10.89
CA GLY A 236 -7.10 10.01 -10.93
C GLY A 236 -6.04 8.91 -10.72
N GLN A 237 -4.76 9.31 -10.75
CA GLN A 237 -3.62 8.41 -10.46
C GLN A 237 -3.69 7.81 -9.04
N LYS A 238 -3.07 6.63 -8.84
CA LYS A 238 -3.20 5.81 -7.62
C LYS A 238 -4.67 5.57 -7.26
N THR A 239 -5.07 5.78 -6.01
CA THR A 239 -6.44 5.65 -5.49
C THR A 239 -7.22 6.97 -5.56
N GLY A 240 -6.60 8.08 -6.00
CA GLY A 240 -7.22 9.40 -6.15
C GLY A 240 -6.63 10.49 -5.25
N PHE A 241 -5.97 10.12 -4.14
CA PHE A 241 -5.33 11.05 -3.20
C PHE A 241 -4.13 10.39 -2.47
N TYR A 242 -3.11 11.18 -2.14
CA TYR A 242 -1.87 10.71 -1.52
C TYR A 242 -1.97 10.79 0.01
N ALA A 243 -2.66 9.83 0.62
CA ALA A 243 -2.80 9.75 2.08
C ALA A 243 -1.47 9.42 2.80
N ASP A 244 -0.49 8.89 2.06
CA ASP A 244 0.87 8.62 2.55
C ASP A 244 1.65 9.89 2.93
N GLN A 245 1.28 11.04 2.37
CA GLN A 245 1.93 12.33 2.62
C GLN A 245 1.29 13.17 3.75
N ARG A 246 0.27 12.65 4.46
CA ARG A 246 -0.47 13.41 5.50
C ARG A 246 0.43 14.03 6.57
N GLU A 247 1.31 13.23 7.16
CA GLU A 247 2.17 13.69 8.26
C GLU A 247 3.21 14.70 7.76
N ASN A 248 3.70 14.53 6.53
CA ASN A 248 4.62 15.48 5.90
C ASN A 248 3.91 16.82 5.63
N ARG A 249 2.65 16.78 5.16
CA ARG A 249 1.83 17.98 4.98
C ARG A 249 1.57 18.70 6.31
N GLN A 250 1.24 17.95 7.36
CA GLN A 250 1.08 18.51 8.72
C GLN A 250 2.37 19.17 9.21
N PHE A 251 3.51 18.51 9.01
CA PHE A 251 4.83 19.05 9.37
C PHE A 251 5.11 20.37 8.65
N ILE A 252 4.88 20.42 7.33
CA ILE A 252 5.03 21.66 6.55
C ILE A 252 4.14 22.77 7.10
N SER A 253 2.90 22.47 7.46
CA SER A 253 2.02 23.44 8.12
C SER A 253 2.66 24.01 9.39
N GLY A 254 3.22 23.16 10.25
CA GLY A 254 3.83 23.56 11.52
C GLY A 254 5.09 24.44 11.41
N ILE A 255 5.76 24.48 10.26
CA ILE A 255 6.99 25.27 10.05
C ILE A 255 6.81 26.46 9.10
N SER A 256 5.60 26.68 8.58
CA SER A 256 5.35 27.64 7.50
C SER A 256 5.09 29.07 7.95
N ASP A 257 4.92 29.35 9.24
CA ASP A 257 4.53 30.67 9.72
C ASP A 257 5.49 31.79 9.25
N GLY A 258 4.93 32.79 8.55
CA GLY A 258 5.69 33.91 7.98
C GLY A 258 6.64 33.57 6.83
N ARG A 259 6.65 32.33 6.32
CA ARG A 259 7.60 31.86 5.30
C ARG A 259 7.09 31.99 3.86
N LYS A 260 7.99 32.24 2.92
CA LYS A 260 7.77 32.07 1.48
C LYS A 260 8.03 30.61 1.12
N VAL A 261 7.03 29.92 0.56
CA VAL A 261 7.11 28.48 0.29
C VAL A 261 7.03 28.21 -1.21
N LEU A 262 7.87 27.30 -1.71
CA LEU A 262 7.81 26.75 -3.06
C LEU A 262 7.42 25.28 -2.98
N ASP A 263 6.34 24.90 -3.67
CA ASP A 263 5.83 23.53 -3.78
C ASP A 263 6.00 23.02 -5.22
N LEU A 264 7.06 22.24 -5.47
CA LEU A 264 7.37 21.68 -6.79
C LEU A 264 6.72 20.30 -6.96
N CYS A 265 6.06 20.11 -8.11
CA CYS A 265 5.18 18.97 -8.38
C CYS A 265 3.98 18.95 -7.42
N CYS A 266 3.39 20.12 -7.19
CA CYS A 266 2.37 20.36 -6.15
C CYS A 266 1.05 19.59 -6.38
N TYR A 267 0.82 19.02 -7.56
CA TYR A 267 -0.40 18.32 -7.93
C TYR A 267 -1.66 19.14 -7.61
N SER A 268 -2.51 18.66 -6.70
CA SER A 268 -3.76 19.31 -6.27
C SER A 268 -3.57 20.29 -5.09
N GLY A 269 -2.34 20.74 -4.87
CA GLY A 269 -1.98 21.77 -3.90
C GLY A 269 -1.90 21.27 -2.46
N GLY A 270 -1.69 19.97 -2.23
CA GLY A 270 -1.70 19.36 -0.90
C GLY A 270 -0.78 20.08 0.09
N PHE A 271 0.49 20.24 -0.27
CA PHE A 271 1.45 20.97 0.56
C PHE A 271 1.19 22.48 0.56
N SER A 272 0.91 23.08 -0.60
CA SER A 272 0.57 24.51 -0.68
C SER A 272 -0.54 24.95 0.27
N LEU A 273 -1.63 24.18 0.35
CA LEU A 273 -2.77 24.48 1.21
C LEU A 273 -2.39 24.36 2.69
N ASN A 274 -1.60 23.35 3.06
CA ASN A 274 -1.10 23.17 4.43
C ASN A 274 -0.14 24.29 4.84
N ALA A 275 0.74 24.72 3.93
CA ALA A 275 1.66 25.82 4.18
C ALA A 275 0.90 27.13 4.47
N VAL A 276 -0.09 27.49 3.65
CA VAL A 276 -0.91 28.68 3.91
C VAL A 276 -1.71 28.56 5.20
N ARG A 277 -2.30 27.39 5.47
CA ARG A 277 -3.04 27.13 6.72
C ARG A 277 -2.16 27.28 7.96
N GLY A 278 -0.85 27.00 7.81
CA GLY A 278 0.20 27.15 8.81
C GLY A 278 0.83 28.54 8.89
N GLY A 279 0.33 29.52 8.13
CA GLY A 279 0.77 30.92 8.20
C GLY A 279 1.76 31.39 7.13
N ALA A 280 2.09 30.57 6.12
CA ALA A 280 3.00 30.96 5.02
C ALA A 280 2.67 32.31 4.41
N LEU A 281 3.64 33.23 4.35
CA LEU A 281 3.48 34.58 3.78
C LEU A 281 2.91 34.53 2.36
N ASN A 282 3.49 33.68 1.52
CA ASN A 282 3.00 33.32 0.20
C ASN A 282 3.50 31.93 -0.20
N VAL A 283 2.81 31.32 -1.16
CA VAL A 283 3.17 30.02 -1.71
C VAL A 283 3.18 30.07 -3.23
N THR A 284 4.23 29.52 -3.83
CA THR A 284 4.29 29.24 -5.27
C THR A 284 4.17 27.73 -5.46
N GLY A 285 3.09 27.26 -6.09
CA GLY A 285 2.93 25.87 -6.51
C GLY A 285 3.25 25.71 -8.00
N VAL A 286 4.03 24.69 -8.36
CA VAL A 286 4.41 24.41 -9.75
C VAL A 286 4.03 22.98 -10.10
N ASP A 287 3.31 22.79 -11.20
CA ASP A 287 3.03 21.46 -11.74
C ASP A 287 2.90 21.47 -13.27
N SER A 288 3.31 20.37 -13.91
CA SER A 288 3.16 20.21 -15.36
C SER A 288 1.70 19.96 -15.80
N SER A 289 0.86 19.46 -14.88
CA SER A 289 -0.52 19.03 -15.13
C SER A 289 -1.52 20.15 -14.90
N LEU A 290 -2.04 20.73 -16.00
CA LEU A 290 -3.11 21.74 -15.91
C LEU A 290 -4.35 21.23 -15.15
N PRO A 291 -4.87 20.01 -15.38
CA PRO A 291 -5.99 19.49 -14.60
C PRO A 291 -5.72 19.41 -13.09
N ALA A 292 -4.47 19.15 -12.68
CA ALA A 292 -4.09 19.13 -11.27
C ALA A 292 -4.11 20.54 -10.67
N LEU A 293 -3.58 21.52 -11.41
CA LEU A 293 -3.59 22.93 -10.99
C LEU A 293 -5.00 23.52 -10.91
N GLU A 294 -5.90 23.16 -11.83
CA GLU A 294 -7.31 23.57 -11.73
C GLU A 294 -7.97 22.98 -10.48
N LEU A 295 -7.70 21.71 -10.16
CA LEU A 295 -8.15 21.10 -8.91
C LEU A 295 -7.54 21.79 -7.67
N ALA A 296 -6.27 22.21 -7.75
CA ALA A 296 -5.60 22.94 -6.68
C ALA A 296 -6.27 24.31 -6.43
N LYS A 297 -6.61 25.04 -7.50
CA LYS A 297 -7.36 26.31 -7.41
C LYS A 297 -8.75 26.11 -6.82
N GLU A 298 -9.47 25.05 -7.21
CA GLU A 298 -10.75 24.69 -6.59
C GLU A 298 -10.59 24.45 -5.09
N ASN A 299 -9.53 23.76 -4.67
CA ASN A 299 -9.25 23.52 -3.25
C ASN A 299 -8.91 24.81 -2.48
N VAL A 300 -8.26 25.80 -3.10
CA VAL A 300 -8.04 27.13 -2.49
C VAL A 300 -9.37 27.80 -2.15
N VAL A 301 -10.28 27.84 -3.14
CA VAL A 301 -11.62 28.41 -2.95
C VAL A 301 -12.40 27.64 -1.88
N LEU A 302 -12.33 26.31 -1.91
CA LEU A 302 -13.03 25.44 -0.97
C LEU A 302 -12.64 25.67 0.50
N ASN A 303 -11.40 26.13 0.74
CA ASN A 303 -10.89 26.42 2.09
C ASN A 303 -10.96 27.90 2.45
N ASN A 304 -11.64 28.74 1.65
CA ASN A 304 -11.72 30.19 1.84
C ASN A 304 -10.34 30.85 1.99
N ILE A 305 -9.33 30.31 1.30
CA ILE A 305 -7.99 30.89 1.28
C ILE A 305 -7.98 32.05 0.28
N ASP A 306 -7.42 33.19 0.68
CA ASP A 306 -7.20 34.33 -0.21
C ASP A 306 -6.37 33.88 -1.43
N PRO A 307 -6.89 33.99 -2.67
CA PRO A 307 -6.15 33.65 -3.88
C PRO A 307 -4.82 34.39 -4.03
N GLY A 308 -4.66 35.57 -3.41
CA GLY A 308 -3.40 36.31 -3.40
C GLY A 308 -2.28 35.62 -2.60
N ARG A 309 -2.60 34.64 -1.75
CA ARG A 309 -1.64 33.89 -0.92
C ARG A 309 -0.96 32.75 -1.66
N ILE A 310 -1.56 32.23 -2.74
CA ILE A 310 -1.04 31.08 -3.49
C ILE A 310 -1.06 31.35 -4.98
N SER A 311 0.10 31.24 -5.62
CA SER A 311 0.24 31.28 -7.08
C SER A 311 0.52 29.88 -7.62
N PHE A 312 -0.28 29.44 -8.60
CA PHE A 312 -0.09 28.15 -9.28
C PHE A 312 0.42 28.36 -10.70
N LEU A 313 1.55 27.75 -11.03
CA LEU A 313 2.25 27.91 -12.31
C LEU A 313 2.32 26.57 -13.06
N LYS A 314 1.86 26.59 -14.32
CA LYS A 314 1.94 25.43 -15.21
C LYS A 314 3.30 25.40 -15.90
N GLU A 315 4.25 24.69 -15.31
CA GLU A 315 5.62 24.60 -15.82
C GLU A 315 6.26 23.26 -15.44
N ASP A 316 7.30 22.85 -16.19
CA ASP A 316 8.17 21.76 -15.74
C ASP A 316 9.00 22.23 -14.54
N ALA A 317 9.14 21.37 -13.52
CA ALA A 317 9.82 21.73 -12.28
C ALA A 317 11.31 22.09 -12.51
N THR A 318 11.97 21.46 -13.49
CA THR A 318 13.39 21.73 -13.80
C THR A 318 13.53 23.07 -14.52
N GLU A 319 12.66 23.36 -15.49
CA GLU A 319 12.67 24.63 -16.22
C GLU A 319 12.32 25.80 -15.31
N PHE A 320 11.30 25.66 -14.46
CA PHE A 320 10.95 26.65 -13.45
C PHE A 320 12.15 26.99 -12.57
N MET A 321 12.86 25.97 -12.06
CA MET A 321 14.01 26.17 -11.18
C MET A 321 15.20 26.84 -11.88
N LYS A 322 15.44 26.55 -13.16
CA LYS A 322 16.44 27.29 -13.96
C LYS A 322 16.05 28.76 -14.12
N GLY A 323 14.79 29.04 -14.44
CA GLY A 323 14.28 30.40 -14.58
C GLY A 323 14.37 31.17 -13.26
N ALA A 324 13.95 30.56 -12.15
CA ALA A 324 14.03 31.12 -10.82
C ALA A 324 15.47 31.45 -10.39
N LEU A 325 16.44 30.60 -10.77
CA LEU A 325 17.85 30.86 -10.55
C LEU A 325 18.31 32.11 -11.30
N LEU A 326 17.97 32.23 -12.59
CA LEU A 326 18.31 33.40 -13.42
C LEU A 326 17.68 34.70 -12.91
N ARG A 327 16.44 34.64 -12.39
CA ARG A 327 15.74 35.79 -11.80
C ARG A 327 16.15 36.10 -10.36
N ASN A 328 17.09 35.33 -9.82
CA ASN A 328 17.53 35.39 -8.43
C ASN A 328 16.39 35.25 -7.38
N GLU A 329 15.35 34.48 -7.69
CA GLU A 329 14.22 34.23 -6.78
C GLU A 329 14.59 33.27 -5.63
N SER A 330 14.09 33.53 -4.43
CA SER A 330 14.36 32.70 -3.25
C SER A 330 13.11 32.45 -2.41
N TRP A 331 13.12 31.32 -1.71
CA TRP A 331 12.07 30.85 -0.82
C TRP A 331 12.70 30.36 0.48
N ASP A 332 11.96 30.45 1.58
CA ASP A 332 12.40 29.96 2.89
C ASP A 332 12.23 28.44 3.02
N ILE A 333 11.22 27.89 2.34
CA ILE A 333 10.92 26.45 2.32
C ILE A 333 10.73 26.01 0.87
N VAL A 334 11.39 24.93 0.47
CA VAL A 334 11.21 24.29 -0.84
C VAL A 334 10.84 22.83 -0.66
N ILE A 335 9.70 22.46 -1.24
CA ILE A 335 9.12 21.12 -1.21
C ILE A 335 9.31 20.52 -2.59
N ILE A 336 9.82 19.28 -2.63
CA ILE A 336 10.14 18.56 -3.87
C ILE A 336 9.54 17.17 -3.74
N ASP A 337 8.36 16.95 -4.33
CA ASP A 337 7.65 15.65 -4.34
C ASP A 337 7.41 15.14 -5.76
N PRO A 338 8.47 14.76 -6.50
CA PRO A 338 8.32 14.30 -7.87
C PRO A 338 7.64 12.92 -7.94
N PRO A 339 7.04 12.56 -9.09
CA PRO A 339 6.46 11.23 -9.29
C PRO A 339 7.52 10.12 -9.14
N LYS A 340 7.12 8.84 -9.16
CA LYS A 340 8.09 7.72 -9.13
C LYS A 340 8.97 7.75 -10.41
N LEU A 341 10.20 8.24 -10.26
CA LEU A 341 11.12 8.50 -11.37
C LEU A 341 11.99 7.28 -11.78
N ALA A 342 11.89 6.13 -11.10
CA ALA A 342 12.70 4.95 -11.41
C ALA A 342 11.89 3.64 -11.35
N PRO A 343 11.11 3.31 -12.40
CA PRO A 343 10.39 2.03 -12.47
C PRO A 343 11.33 0.82 -12.64
N SER A 344 12.62 1.05 -12.92
CA SER A 344 13.64 -0.01 -12.98
C SER A 344 15.01 0.48 -12.51
N LYS A 345 15.88 -0.46 -12.09
CA LYS A 345 17.28 -0.19 -11.68
C LYS A 345 18.10 0.58 -12.72
N LYS A 346 17.78 0.44 -14.03
CA LYS A 346 18.48 1.16 -15.11
C LYS A 346 18.13 2.66 -15.14
N VAL A 347 16.89 3.02 -14.78
CA VAL A 347 16.39 4.41 -14.81
C VAL A 347 16.81 5.21 -13.56
N PHE A 348 17.21 4.50 -12.49
CA PHE A 348 17.66 5.06 -11.21
C PHE A 348 18.83 6.07 -11.33
N PHE A 349 19.84 5.77 -12.16
CA PHE A 349 21.07 6.58 -12.25
C PHE A 349 20.86 7.97 -12.89
N TYR A 350 19.92 8.10 -13.83
CA TYR A 350 19.64 9.38 -14.49
C TYR A 350 18.83 10.34 -13.60
N HIS A 351 17.99 9.80 -12.72
CA HIS A 351 17.04 10.60 -11.94
C HIS A 351 17.54 10.94 -10.54
N ALA A 352 18.42 10.11 -9.96
CA ALA A 352 19.21 10.53 -8.79
C ALA A 352 19.97 11.83 -9.08
N LYS A 353 20.48 12.00 -10.31
CA LYS A 353 21.10 13.26 -10.76
C LYS A 353 20.11 14.43 -10.83
N ALA A 354 18.86 14.22 -11.25
CA ALA A 354 17.86 15.28 -11.30
C ALA A 354 17.45 15.77 -9.90
N VAL A 355 17.23 14.86 -8.95
CA VAL A 355 16.92 15.22 -7.55
C VAL A 355 18.13 15.87 -6.88
N VAL A 356 19.35 15.37 -7.12
CA VAL A 356 20.59 16.01 -6.67
C VAL A 356 20.76 17.39 -7.30
N TYR A 357 20.45 17.56 -8.59
CA TYR A 357 20.51 18.83 -9.30
C TYR A 357 19.55 19.86 -8.69
N LEU A 358 18.28 19.50 -8.50
CA LEU A 358 17.28 20.35 -7.86
C LEU A 358 17.70 20.75 -6.43
N LYS A 359 18.22 19.80 -5.64
CA LYS A 359 18.77 20.08 -4.31
C LYS A 359 20.00 20.99 -4.38
N SER A 360 20.92 20.76 -5.32
CA SER A 360 22.16 21.53 -5.45
C SER A 360 21.92 22.97 -5.88
N ILE A 361 20.94 23.23 -6.76
CA ILE A 361 20.57 24.60 -7.15
C ILE A 361 20.12 25.41 -5.92
N TYR A 362 19.35 24.78 -5.02
CA TYR A 362 18.86 25.46 -3.83
C TYR A 362 19.95 25.63 -2.76
N PHE A 363 20.77 24.60 -2.52
CA PHE A 363 21.87 24.66 -1.54
C PHE A 363 22.93 25.71 -1.90
N LEU A 364 23.19 25.96 -3.19
CA LEU A 364 24.13 27.00 -3.61
C LEU A 364 23.69 28.42 -3.23
N LYS A 365 22.40 28.67 -3.03
CA LYS A 365 21.87 29.98 -2.57
C LYS A 365 21.92 30.18 -1.05
N SER A 366 22.02 29.11 -0.26
CA SER A 366 22.04 29.22 1.21
C SER A 366 23.42 29.54 1.78
N PHE A 367 24.46 29.56 0.93
CA PHE A 367 25.87 29.76 1.32
C PHE A 367 26.58 30.89 0.53
N THR A 368 25.83 31.71 -0.20
CA THR A 368 26.29 32.95 -0.85
C THR A 368 25.38 34.08 -0.42
#